data_AF-A0A167PPX9-F1
#
_entry.id   AF-A0A167PPX9-F1
#
_cell.length_a   1.000
_cell.length_b   1.000
_cell.length_c   1.000
_cell.angle_alpha   90.00
_cell.angle_beta   90.00
_cell.angle_gamma   90.00
#
_symmetry.space_group_name_H-M   'P 1'
#
loop_
_entity.id
_entity.type
_entity.pdbx_description
1 polymer ?
#
loop_
_entity_poly.entity_id
_entity_poly.type
_entity_poly.pdbx_seq_one_letter_code
_entity_poly.pdbx_strand_id
1 'polypeptide(L)'
;MVPSDSQFIPTIKSLMKNLLEHIKEEETHDLPRLEEALSAEDSQTHARSFGRTKMFVPSRSHPTAPDKPPFETAVGLLTAPIDRLADLFRKWPDTSESPK
;
A
#
# COMPACT_ATOMS: atom_id res chain seq x y z
N MET A 1 -6.82 4.91 17.29
CA MET A 1 -8.00 5.75 17.03
C MET A 1 -9.17 4.82 16.73
N VAL A 2 -10.32 5.03 17.38
CA VAL A 2 -11.54 4.25 17.14
C VAL A 2 -12.54 5.10 16.35
N PRO A 3 -13.49 4.50 15.60
CA PRO A 3 -14.44 5.27 14.78
C PRO A 3 -15.30 6.27 15.58
N SER A 4 -15.52 6.02 16.88
CA SER A 4 -16.29 6.88 17.77
C SER A 4 -15.51 8.10 18.29
N ASP A 5 -14.21 8.21 18.01
CA ASP A 5 -13.42 9.37 18.39
C ASP A 5 -13.83 10.60 17.57
N SER A 6 -14.06 11.73 18.24
CA SER A 6 -14.38 13.02 17.62
C SER A 6 -13.36 13.45 16.55
N GLN A 7 -12.10 13.04 16.69
CA GLN A 7 -11.01 13.38 15.76
C GLN A 7 -10.90 12.43 14.58
N PHE A 8 -11.63 11.31 14.58
CA PHE A 8 -11.53 10.30 13.53
C PHE A 8 -11.91 10.87 12.14
N ILE A 9 -13.10 11.47 12.04
CA ILE A 9 -13.60 12.02 10.78
C ILE A 9 -12.76 13.20 10.27
N PRO A 10 -12.39 14.20 11.10
CA PRO A 10 -11.48 15.25 10.68
C PRO A 10 -10.15 14.72 10.14
N THR A 11 -9.55 13.74 10.82
CA THR A 11 -8.25 13.18 10.43
C THR A 11 -8.33 12.45 9.09
N ILE A 12 -9.34 11.59 8.89
CA ILE A 12 -9.54 10.89 7.62
C ILE A 12 -9.79 11.88 6.48
N LYS A 13 -10.59 12.93 6.70
CA LYS A 13 -10.82 13.95 5.67
C LYS A 13 -9.54 14.68 5.29
N SER A 14 -8.71 15.02 6.27
CA SER A 14 -7.41 15.67 6.02
C SER A 14 -6.47 14.76 5.24
N LEU A 15 -6.38 13.48 5.62
CA LEU A 15 -5.57 12.48 4.92
C LEU A 15 -6.04 12.32 3.47
N MET A 16 -7.35 12.13 3.27
CA MET A 16 -7.93 11.97 1.94
C MET A 16 -7.73 13.21 1.08
N LYS A 17 -7.79 14.42 1.66
CA LYS A 17 -7.52 15.65 0.92
C LYS A 17 -6.10 15.65 0.33
N ASN A 18 -5.09 15.36 1.16
CA ASN A 18 -3.70 15.31 0.71
C ASN A 18 -3.48 14.20 -0.32
N LEU A 19 -4.06 13.02 -0.09
CA LEU A 19 -3.95 11.89 -1.03
C LEU A 19 -4.56 12.22 -2.41
N LEU A 20 -5.72 12.86 -2.44
CA LEU A 20 -6.38 13.23 -3.69
C LEU A 20 -5.60 14.28 -4.50
N GLU A 21 -4.90 15.18 -3.82
CA GLU A 21 -4.02 16.15 -4.47
C GLU A 21 -2.86 15.45 -5.17
N HIS A 22 -2.18 14.52 -4.49
CA HIS A 22 -1.09 13.74 -5.10
C HIS A 22 -1.57 12.83 -6.24
N ILE A 23 -2.69 12.12 -6.09
CA ILE A 23 -3.24 11.29 -7.18
C ILE A 23 -3.46 12.15 -8.42
N LYS A 24 -4.04 13.35 -8.25
CA LYS A 24 -4.26 14.26 -9.36
C LYS A 24 -2.95 14.70 -10.00
N GLU A 25 -1.95 15.08 -9.21
CA GLU A 25 -0.62 15.46 -9.72
C GLU A 25 0.03 14.34 -10.52
N GLU A 26 0.06 13.13 -9.95
CA GLU A 26 0.64 11.94 -10.58
C GLU A 26 -0.05 11.58 -11.90
N GLU A 27 -1.39 11.51 -11.91
CA GLU A 27 -2.17 11.16 -13.10
C GLU A 27 -2.08 12.21 -14.22
N THR A 28 -1.94 13.49 -13.86
CA THR A 28 -1.95 14.59 -14.85
C THR A 28 -0.58 14.99 -15.35
N HIS A 29 0.48 14.76 -14.59
CA HIS A 29 1.83 15.23 -14.94
C HIS A 29 2.86 14.11 -14.95
N ASP A 30 2.98 13.35 -13.86
CA ASP A 30 4.13 12.46 -13.68
C ASP A 30 4.01 11.17 -14.50
N LEU A 31 2.85 10.50 -14.44
CA LEU A 31 2.61 9.27 -15.21
C LEU A 31 2.64 9.52 -16.73
N PRO A 32 2.04 10.59 -17.28
CA PRO A 32 2.20 10.92 -18.70
C PRO A 32 3.67 11.13 -19.11
N ARG A 33 4.44 11.90 -18.32
CA ARG A 33 5.87 12.13 -18.61
C ARG A 33 6.70 10.86 -18.52
N LEU A 34 6.39 9.98 -17.57
CA LEU A 34 7.04 8.69 -17.43
C LEU A 34 6.77 7.81 -18.66
N GLU A 35 5.52 7.77 -19.13
CA GLU A 35 5.15 7.00 -20.32
C GLU A 35 5.82 7.56 -21.59
N GLU A 36 5.91 8.89 -21.74
CA GLU A 36 6.63 9.54 -22.85
C GLU A 36 8.14 9.27 -22.84
N ALA A 37 8.74 9.10 -21.66
CA ALA A 37 10.18 8.89 -21.50
C ALA A 37 10.62 7.42 -21.67
N LEU A 38 9.70 6.47 -21.55
CA LEU A 38 10.00 5.04 -21.61
C LEU A 38 9.70 4.44 -22.98
N SER A 39 10.56 3.53 -23.45
CA SER A 39 10.19 2.65 -24.55
C SER A 39 9.16 1.61 -24.07
N ALA A 40 8.38 1.03 -24.99
CA ALA A 40 7.43 -0.02 -24.64
C ALA A 40 8.11 -1.25 -24.00
N GLU A 41 9.35 -1.56 -24.40
CA GLU A 41 10.15 -2.65 -23.83
C GLU A 41 10.62 -2.33 -22.41
N ASP A 42 11.11 -1.11 -22.17
CA ASP A 42 11.52 -0.66 -20.84
C ASP A 42 10.33 -0.60 -19.90
N SER A 43 9.19 -0.08 -20.36
CA SER A 43 7.93 -0.04 -19.59
C SER A 43 7.51 -1.45 -19.13
N GLN A 44 7.51 -2.44 -20.03
CA GLN A 44 7.23 -3.83 -19.66
C GLN A 44 8.25 -4.41 -18.66
N THR A 45 9.53 -4.10 -18.84
CA THR A 45 10.60 -4.55 -17.95
C THR A 45 10.44 -3.97 -16.55
N HIS A 46 10.15 -2.67 -16.45
CA HIS A 46 9.89 -1.99 -15.19
C HIS A 46 8.61 -2.50 -14.53
N ALA A 47 7.53 -2.74 -15.27
CA ALA A 47 6.30 -3.32 -14.73
C ALA A 47 6.53 -4.71 -14.10
N ARG A 48 7.31 -5.56 -14.77
CA ARG A 48 7.73 -6.86 -14.19
C ARG A 48 8.55 -6.68 -12.93
N SER A 49 9.50 -5.74 -12.93
CA SER A 49 10.33 -5.46 -11.75
C SER A 49 9.49 -4.95 -10.58
N PHE A 50 8.60 -3.99 -10.82
CA PHE A 50 7.66 -3.46 -9.85
C PHE A 50 6.76 -4.57 -9.27
N GLY A 51 6.24 -5.46 -10.13
CA GLY A 51 5.47 -6.63 -9.70
C GLY A 51 6.24 -7.56 -8.76
N ARG A 52 7.54 -7.80 -9.02
CA ARG A 52 8.41 -8.55 -8.10
C ARG A 52 8.59 -7.79 -6.79
N THR A 53 8.85 -6.48 -6.83
CA THR A 53 9.01 -5.66 -5.62
C THR A 53 7.74 -5.66 -4.75
N LYS A 54 6.55 -5.64 -5.37
CA LYS A 54 5.26 -5.74 -4.67
C LYS A 54 5.10 -7.05 -3.87
N MET A 55 5.84 -8.09 -4.20
CA MET A 55 5.85 -9.33 -3.40
C MET A 55 6.59 -9.18 -2.08
N PHE A 56 7.39 -8.13 -1.94
CA PHE A 56 8.20 -7.84 -0.77
C PHE A 56 7.63 -6.72 0.10
N VAL A 57 6.43 -6.20 -0.22
CA VAL A 57 5.75 -5.25 0.68
C VAL A 57 4.70 -6.00 1.53
N PRO A 58 4.49 -5.63 2.80
CA PRO A 58 3.45 -6.21 3.65
C PRO A 58 2.05 -6.15 3.01
N SER A 59 1.21 -7.16 3.24
CA SER A 59 -0.17 -7.19 2.73
C SER A 59 -1.10 -6.28 3.55
N ARG A 60 -0.70 -5.93 4.77
CA ARG A 60 -1.39 -5.00 5.67
C ARG A 60 -0.45 -3.93 6.21
N SER A 61 -0.99 -2.74 6.43
CA SER A 61 -0.27 -1.67 7.13
C SER A 61 0.06 -2.12 8.55
N HIS A 62 1.34 -2.29 8.85
CA HIS A 62 1.78 -2.57 10.21
C HIS A 62 1.99 -1.23 10.96
N PRO A 63 1.37 -1.04 12.14
CA PRO A 63 1.56 0.17 12.95
C PRO A 63 3.01 0.41 13.39
N THR A 64 3.84 -0.63 13.32
CA THR A 64 5.25 -0.63 13.73
C THR A 64 6.21 -0.62 12.54
N ALA A 65 5.70 -0.44 11.31
CA ALA A 65 6.55 -0.24 10.15
C ALA A 65 7.35 1.06 10.36
N PRO A 66 8.69 1.03 10.27
CA PRO A 66 9.50 2.24 10.34
C PRO A 66 9.05 3.22 9.25
N ASP A 67 8.90 4.49 9.60
CA ASP A 67 8.47 5.59 8.73
C ASP A 67 9.63 6.52 8.33
N LYS A 68 10.88 6.03 8.47
CA LYS A 68 12.11 6.80 8.22
C LYS A 68 13.22 5.95 7.57
N PRO A 69 13.94 6.49 6.56
CA PRO A 69 15.14 5.84 6.00
C PRO A 69 16.26 5.68 7.04
N PRO A 70 17.17 4.68 6.96
CA PRO A 70 17.35 3.66 5.90
C PRO A 70 16.68 2.30 6.19
N PHE A 71 15.94 2.18 7.30
CA PHE A 71 15.42 0.90 7.79
C PHE A 71 14.18 0.40 7.04
N GLU A 72 13.52 1.25 6.23
CA GLU A 72 12.40 0.86 5.36
C GLU A 72 12.78 -0.21 4.34
N THR A 73 14.00 -0.13 3.79
CA THR A 73 14.46 -1.07 2.76
C THR A 73 14.75 -2.45 3.34
N ALA A 74 15.37 -2.55 4.51
CA ALA A 74 15.76 -3.85 5.08
C ALA A 74 14.61 -4.57 5.79
N VAL A 75 13.76 -3.86 6.52
CA VAL A 75 12.63 -4.47 7.26
C VAL A 75 11.44 -4.75 6.34
N GLY A 76 11.20 -3.90 5.34
CA GLY A 76 10.20 -4.15 4.29
C GLY A 76 10.51 -5.43 3.51
N LEU A 77 11.75 -5.58 3.02
CA LEU A 77 12.16 -6.75 2.23
C LEU A 77 12.13 -8.09 2.98
N LEU A 78 12.24 -8.11 4.32
CA LEU A 78 12.33 -9.35 5.10
C LEU A 78 10.99 -9.84 5.69
N THR A 79 9.97 -8.99 5.79
CA THR A 79 8.70 -9.33 6.48
C THR A 79 7.58 -9.81 5.56
N ALA A 80 7.65 -9.53 4.26
CA ALA A 80 6.60 -9.85 3.30
C ALA A 80 6.42 -11.34 2.92
N PRO A 81 7.47 -12.20 2.88
CA PRO A 81 7.26 -13.63 2.59
C PRO A 81 6.40 -14.33 3.65
N ILE A 82 6.48 -13.89 4.91
CA ILE A 82 5.77 -14.51 6.04
C ILE A 82 4.29 -14.10 6.05
N ASP A 83 3.99 -12.83 5.80
CA ASP A 83 2.62 -12.28 5.80
C ASP A 83 1.76 -12.90 4.67
N ARG A 84 2.35 -13.07 3.47
CA ARG A 84 1.64 -13.68 2.34
C ARG A 84 1.38 -15.19 2.53
N LEU A 85 2.31 -15.90 3.16
CA LEU A 85 2.12 -17.32 3.51
C LEU A 85 1.04 -17.47 4.60
N ALA A 86 1.07 -16.63 5.63
CA ALA A 86 0.05 -16.64 6.67
C ALA A 86 -1.35 -16.35 6.12
N ASP A 87 -1.49 -15.40 5.18
CA ASP A 87 -2.76 -15.10 4.51
C ASP A 87 -3.27 -16.25 3.62
N LEU A 88 -2.39 -17.02 2.97
CA LEU A 88 -2.79 -18.18 2.16
C LEU A 88 -3.39 -19.33 3.01
N PHE A 89 -2.96 -19.46 4.27
CA PHE A 89 -3.49 -20.47 5.21
C PHE A 89 -4.60 -19.93 6.13
N ARG A 90 -4.91 -18.63 6.05
CA ARG A 90 -5.95 -18.01 6.87
C ARG A 90 -7.31 -18.18 6.19
N LYS A 91 -8.20 -18.95 6.81
CA LYS A 91 -9.62 -18.92 6.46
C LYS A 91 -10.21 -17.55 6.84
N TRP A 92 -10.89 -16.94 5.87
CA TRP A 92 -11.84 -15.84 6.08
C TRP A 92 -12.90 -16.27 7.12
N PRO A 93 -13.34 -15.41 8.05
CA PRO A 93 -13.81 -15.84 9.36
C PRO A 93 -15.02 -16.80 9.34
N ASP A 94 -14.90 -17.89 10.10
CA ASP A 94 -16.01 -18.53 10.80
C ASP A 94 -16.26 -17.72 12.08
N THR A 95 -17.34 -16.95 12.10
CA THR A 95 -18.13 -16.71 13.30
C THR A 95 -19.55 -16.44 12.83
N SER A 96 -20.35 -17.50 12.91
CA SER A 96 -21.74 -17.40 13.30
C SER A 96 -21.86 -16.43 14.48
N GLU A 97 -22.42 -15.25 14.26
CA GLU A 97 -23.44 -14.66 15.13
C GLU A 97 -24.28 -13.70 14.29
N SER A 98 -25.50 -14.14 13.97
CA SER A 98 -26.62 -13.23 13.76
C SER A 98 -27.15 -12.85 15.15
N PRO A 99 -27.29 -11.56 15.46
CA PRO A 99 -28.38 -11.13 16.32
C PRO A 99 -29.39 -10.31 15.51
N LYS A 100 -30.66 -10.49 15.89
CA LYS A 100 -31.87 -9.95 15.27
C LYS A 100 -31.89 -8.44 15.08
#